data_AF-A0A163F911-F1
#
_entry.id   AF-A0A163F911-F1
#
_cell.length_a   1.000
_cell.length_b   1.000
_cell.length_c   1.000
_cell.angle_alpha   90.00
_cell.angle_beta   90.00
_cell.angle_gamma   90.00
#
_symmetry.space_group_name_H-M   'P 1'
#
loop_
_entity.id
_entity.type
_entity.pdbx_description
1 polymer ?
#
loop_
_entity_poly.entity_id
_entity_poly.type
_entity_poly.pdbx_seq_one_letter_code
_entity_poly.pdbx_strand_id
1 'polypeptide(L)'
;MHYNDRLVMPHPILLEARQVAPNQIVMMYDKRTDLASATTISNYWIRSNMESPTGIASVGMGDALTTANSIRPEMGMITPADHTGMRFVMTFRGNAVPGILYVVLPCFVNLEGMAGYMGANWGPSSRNAFIGM
;
A
#
# COMPACT_ATOMS: atom_id res chain seq x y z
N MET A 1 -35.79 1.72 1.58
CA MET A 1 -34.41 2.21 1.40
C MET A 1 -33.67 1.18 0.58
N HIS A 2 -33.46 1.43 -0.71
CA HIS A 2 -32.75 0.50 -1.58
C HIS A 2 -31.26 0.59 -1.28
N TYR A 3 -30.72 -0.43 -0.61
CA TYR A 3 -29.29 -0.68 -0.59
C TYR A 3 -28.91 -0.99 -2.04
N ASN A 4 -28.33 0.00 -2.71
CA ASN A 4 -27.78 -0.19 -4.04
C ASN A 4 -26.51 -1.00 -3.82
N ASP A 5 -26.61 -2.33 -3.91
CA ASP A 5 -25.48 -3.25 -4.08
C ASP A 5 -24.78 -2.88 -5.39
N ARG A 6 -24.03 -1.76 -5.36
CA ARG A 6 -22.99 -1.52 -6.33
C ARG A 6 -22.09 -2.73 -6.21
N LEU A 7 -22.14 -3.60 -7.22
CA LEU A 7 -21.23 -4.73 -7.41
C LEU A 7 -19.83 -4.28 -7.02
N VAL A 8 -19.41 -4.60 -5.80
CA VAL A 8 -18.06 -4.28 -5.35
C VAL A 8 -17.17 -5.18 -6.18
N MET A 9 -16.50 -4.60 -7.17
CA MET A 9 -15.59 -5.33 -8.04
C MET A 9 -14.67 -6.18 -7.14
N PRO A 10 -14.58 -7.50 -7.34
CA PRO A 10 -13.70 -8.33 -6.55
C PRO A 10 -12.27 -7.79 -6.61
N HIS A 11 -11.68 -7.56 -5.45
CA HIS A 11 -10.34 -7.03 -5.33
C HIS A 11 -9.60 -7.67 -4.15
N PRO A 12 -8.26 -7.68 -4.18
CA PRO A 12 -7.44 -8.07 -3.05
C PRO A 12 -7.52 -7.02 -1.93
N ILE A 13 -7.53 -7.48 -0.69
CA ILE A 13 -7.43 -6.67 0.53
C ILE A 13 -6.09 -6.95 1.19
N LEU A 14 -5.36 -5.90 1.52
CA LEU A 14 -4.13 -5.94 2.29
C LEU A 14 -4.47 -6.45 3.70
N LEU A 15 -3.92 -7.59 4.08
CA LEU A 15 -4.04 -8.15 5.42
C LEU A 15 -3.04 -7.52 6.38
N GLU A 16 -1.81 -7.31 5.91
CA GLU A 16 -0.70 -6.84 6.74
C GLU A 16 0.32 -6.05 5.92
N ALA A 17 0.82 -4.96 6.48
CA ALA A 17 2.05 -4.31 6.07
C ALA A 17 2.97 -4.21 7.28
N ARG A 18 4.13 -4.85 7.20
CA ARG A 18 5.08 -4.93 8.31
C ARG A 18 6.45 -4.53 7.85
N GLN A 19 7.06 -3.59 8.56
CA GLN A 19 8.45 -3.23 8.34
C GLN A 19 9.36 -4.42 8.71
N VAL A 20 10.31 -4.75 7.83
CA VAL A 20 11.27 -5.86 8.00
C VAL A 20 12.72 -5.40 8.01
N ALA A 21 12.97 -4.19 7.50
CA ALA A 21 14.25 -3.49 7.58
C ALA A 21 13.96 -1.98 7.60
N PRO A 22 14.93 -1.11 7.93
CA PRO A 22 14.73 0.34 7.97
C PRO A 22 14.04 0.90 6.71
N ASN A 23 14.34 0.36 5.54
CA ASN A 23 13.79 0.79 4.25
C ASN A 23 12.94 -0.29 3.55
N GLN A 24 12.43 -1.30 4.27
CA GLN A 24 11.65 -2.38 3.66
C GLN A 24 10.38 -2.71 4.41
N ILE A 25 9.31 -2.89 3.65
CA ILE A 25 7.99 -3.32 4.13
C ILE A 25 7.60 -4.58 3.36
N VAL A 26 7.20 -5.62 4.09
CA VAL A 26 6.50 -6.77 3.52
C VAL A 26 5.01 -6.50 3.55
N MET A 27 4.35 -6.70 2.41
CA MET A 27 2.90 -6.59 2.24
C MET A 27 2.32 -7.97 1.94
N MET A 28 1.19 -8.29 2.57
CA MET A 28 0.46 -9.55 2.37
C MET A 28 -1.01 -9.27 2.07
N TYR A 29 -1.52 -9.83 0.99
CA TYR A 29 -2.92 -9.72 0.56
C TYR A 29 -3.70 -11.01 0.84
N ASP A 30 -5.03 -10.90 0.90
CA ASP A 30 -5.96 -12.02 1.11
C ASP A 30 -6.19 -12.89 -0.14
N LYS A 31 -5.86 -12.34 -1.32
CA LYS A 31 -6.09 -12.94 -2.64
C LYS A 31 -4.92 -12.65 -3.57
N ARG A 32 -4.80 -13.49 -4.61
CA ARG A 32 -3.83 -13.30 -5.69
C ARG A 32 -4.07 -11.98 -6.41
N THR A 33 -3.03 -11.17 -6.51
CA THR A 33 -3.07 -9.87 -7.17
C THR A 33 -2.61 -10.00 -8.62
N ASP A 34 -3.11 -9.13 -9.48
CA ASP A 34 -2.44 -8.85 -10.74
C ASP A 34 -1.04 -8.25 -10.48
N LEU A 35 -0.02 -8.83 -11.12
CA LEU A 35 1.38 -8.49 -10.87
C LEU A 35 1.71 -7.05 -11.25
N ALA A 36 1.18 -6.56 -12.38
CA ALA A 36 1.51 -5.22 -12.88
C ALA A 36 0.97 -4.15 -11.93
N SER A 37 -0.29 -4.26 -11.52
CA SER A 37 -0.91 -3.32 -10.59
C SER A 37 -0.35 -3.42 -9.17
N ALA A 38 0.02 -4.61 -8.70
CA ALA A 38 0.64 -4.79 -7.39
C ALA A 38 2.08 -4.25 -7.32
N THR A 39 2.81 -4.25 -8.43
CA THR A 39 4.21 -3.78 -8.48
C THR A 39 4.35 -2.32 -8.92
N THR A 40 3.26 -1.68 -9.37
CA THR A 40 3.24 -0.26 -9.69
C THR A 40 3.28 0.56 -8.41
N ILE A 41 4.43 1.14 -8.06
CA ILE A 41 4.61 1.82 -6.76
C ILE A 41 3.71 3.05 -6.57
N SER A 42 3.34 3.73 -7.65
CA SER A 42 2.43 4.89 -7.59
C SER A 42 0.96 4.54 -7.34
N ASN A 43 0.64 3.25 -7.19
CA ASN A 43 -0.61 2.76 -6.63
C ASN A 43 -0.63 2.79 -5.10
N TYR A 44 0.44 3.23 -4.45
CA TYR A 44 0.61 3.18 -3.01
C TYR A 44 0.85 4.56 -2.42
N TRP A 45 0.35 4.75 -1.20
CA TRP A 45 0.66 5.88 -0.33
C TRP A 45 1.19 5.35 0.99
N ILE A 46 2.07 6.11 1.62
CA ILE A 46 2.40 5.91 3.03
C ILE A 46 2.13 7.21 3.77
N ARG A 47 1.14 7.14 4.67
CA ARG A 47 0.85 8.20 5.63
C ARG A 47 1.86 8.18 6.74
N SER A 48 2.20 9.36 7.26
CA SER A 48 2.89 9.51 8.53
C SER A 48 2.28 10.59 9.40
N ASN A 49 2.53 10.52 10.71
CA ASN A 49 2.19 11.58 11.66
C ASN A 49 3.26 12.68 11.74
N MET A 50 4.21 12.74 10.80
CA MET A 50 5.18 13.83 10.69
C MET A 50 4.53 15.08 10.10
N GLU A 51 5.01 16.26 10.52
CA GLU A 51 4.59 17.54 9.94
C GLU A 51 4.98 17.65 8.45
N SER A 52 6.16 17.14 8.09
CA SER A 52 6.63 17.06 6.71
C SER A 52 6.98 15.61 6.36
N PRO A 53 6.22 14.94 5.49
CA PRO A 53 6.50 13.57 5.07
C PRO A 53 7.91 13.43 4.45
N THR A 54 8.68 12.46 4.93
CA THR A 54 10.02 12.15 4.45
C THR A 54 10.34 10.66 4.60
N GLY A 55 11.49 10.24 4.10
CA GLY A 55 11.93 8.85 4.13
C GLY A 55 11.02 7.97 3.29
N ILE A 56 10.25 7.11 3.96
CA ILE A 56 9.28 6.21 3.30
C ILE A 56 7.88 6.83 3.12
N ALA A 57 7.57 7.94 3.80
CA ALA A 57 6.25 8.56 3.72
C ALA A 57 6.11 9.45 2.49
N SER A 58 4.93 9.42 1.88
CA SER A 58 4.56 10.26 0.74
C SER A 58 3.53 11.32 1.09
N VAL A 59 2.83 11.18 2.22
CA VAL A 59 1.67 12.01 2.58
C VAL A 59 1.48 12.13 4.09
N GLY A 60 0.88 13.22 4.57
CA GLY A 60 0.55 13.43 5.98
C GLY A 60 -0.72 12.68 6.42
N MET A 61 -0.87 12.44 7.72
CA MET A 61 -1.97 11.63 8.29
C MET A 61 -3.38 12.19 7.97
N GLY A 62 -3.50 13.51 7.80
CA GLY A 62 -4.75 14.22 7.52
C GLY A 62 -5.01 14.54 6.05
N ASP A 63 -4.04 14.33 5.16
CA ASP A 63 -4.13 14.79 3.78
C ASP A 63 -4.95 13.82 2.91
N ALA A 64 -5.62 14.38 1.92
CA ALA A 64 -6.29 13.60 0.88
C ALA A 64 -5.27 12.82 0.03
N LEU A 65 -5.62 11.59 -0.36
CA LEU A 65 -4.81 10.81 -1.29
C LEU A 65 -5.03 11.35 -2.70
N THR A 66 -3.95 11.75 -3.35
CA THR A 66 -3.96 12.28 -4.71
C THR A 66 -2.82 11.66 -5.50
N THR A 67 -2.92 11.64 -6.83
CA THR A 67 -1.82 11.17 -7.68
C THR A 67 -0.53 11.96 -7.46
N ALA A 68 -0.61 13.23 -7.03
CA ALA A 68 0.56 14.08 -6.78
C ALA A 68 1.36 13.69 -5.52
N ASN A 69 0.72 13.00 -4.57
CA ASN A 69 1.32 12.57 -3.30
C ASN A 69 1.37 11.03 -3.12
N SER A 70 1.19 10.28 -4.22
CA SER A 70 1.50 8.85 -4.23
C SER A 70 3.01 8.63 -4.13
N ILE A 71 3.42 7.41 -3.77
CA ILE A 71 4.84 7.06 -3.77
C ILE A 71 5.35 7.14 -5.21
N ARG A 72 6.40 7.95 -5.40
CA ARG A 72 6.97 8.18 -6.72
C ARG A 72 7.98 7.08 -7.08
N PRO A 73 8.15 6.75 -8.38
CA PRO A 73 9.09 5.72 -8.82
C PRO A 73 10.54 5.92 -8.34
N GLU A 74 10.97 7.17 -8.15
CA GLU A 74 12.29 7.48 -7.62
C GLU A 74 12.46 7.13 -6.13
N MET A 75 11.38 6.98 -5.36
CA MET A 75 11.44 6.72 -3.91
C MET A 75 11.69 5.25 -3.58
N GLY A 76 11.37 4.32 -4.48
CA GLY A 76 11.48 2.89 -4.21
C GLY A 76 10.94 2.01 -5.32
N MET A 77 10.87 0.71 -5.03
CA MET A 77 10.36 -0.33 -5.92
C MET A 77 9.62 -1.41 -5.14
N ILE A 78 8.71 -2.13 -5.82
CA ILE A 78 8.00 -3.28 -5.25
C ILE A 78 8.37 -4.53 -6.05
N THR A 79 8.72 -5.61 -5.36
CA THR A 79 8.97 -6.92 -5.98
C THR A 79 8.14 -8.01 -5.31
N PRO A 80 7.78 -9.08 -6.04
CA PRO A 80 7.22 -10.28 -5.42
C PRO A 80 8.19 -10.86 -4.39
N ALA A 81 7.68 -11.26 -3.23
CA ALA A 81 8.46 -11.95 -2.21
C ALA A 81 8.54 -13.47 -2.49
N ASP A 82 7.57 -13.99 -3.23
CA ASP A 82 7.42 -15.38 -3.63
C ASP A 82 6.56 -15.49 -4.89
N HIS A 83 6.17 -16.71 -5.27
CA HIS A 83 5.36 -17.02 -6.46
C HIS A 83 3.85 -17.11 -6.16
N THR A 84 3.40 -16.72 -4.96
CA THR A 84 1.99 -16.82 -4.58
C THR A 84 1.13 -15.75 -5.23
N GLY A 85 1.73 -14.62 -5.64
CA GLY A 85 0.99 -13.43 -6.07
C GLY A 85 0.25 -12.73 -4.92
N MET A 86 0.55 -13.07 -3.66
CA MET A 86 -0.09 -12.50 -2.47
C MET A 86 0.90 -11.76 -1.57
N ARG A 87 2.21 -11.89 -1.81
CA ARG A 87 3.26 -11.35 -0.95
C ARG A 87 4.27 -10.53 -1.73
N PHE A 88 4.53 -9.32 -1.26
CA PHE A 88 5.39 -8.35 -1.92
C PHE A 88 6.34 -7.68 -0.92
N VAL A 89 7.50 -7.26 -1.40
CA VAL A 89 8.44 -6.41 -0.66
C VAL A 89 8.50 -5.05 -1.33
N MET A 90 8.17 -4.00 -0.60
CA MET A 90 8.43 -2.62 -1.01
C MET A 90 9.76 -2.19 -0.41
N THR A 91 10.72 -1.84 -1.26
CA THR A 91 12.06 -1.36 -0.87
C THR A 91 12.21 0.10 -1.24
N PHE A 92 12.51 0.93 -0.24
CA PHE A 92 12.67 2.37 -0.39
C PHE A 92 14.15 2.75 -0.50
N ARG A 93 14.41 3.91 -1.10
CA ARG A 93 15.73 4.55 -1.08
C ARG A 93 16.04 5.23 0.25
N GLY A 94 15.01 5.72 0.94
CA GLY A 94 15.10 6.29 2.28
C GLY A 94 14.68 5.31 3.36
N ASN A 95 15.08 5.58 4.60
CA ASN A 95 14.66 4.78 5.76
C ASN A 95 13.36 5.34 6.35
N ALA A 96 12.61 4.47 7.04
CA ALA A 96 11.63 4.88 8.01
C ALA A 96 12.34 5.62 9.15
N VAL A 97 11.69 6.66 9.65
CA VAL A 97 12.16 7.42 10.81
C VAL A 97 11.70 6.67 12.07
N PRO A 98 12.62 6.33 13.00
CA PRO A 98 12.25 5.61 14.21
C PRO A 98 11.20 6.35 15.05
N GLY A 99 10.21 5.62 15.58
CA GLY A 99 9.15 6.17 16.43
C GLY A 99 8.00 6.88 15.70
N ILE A 100 8.09 7.03 14.37
CA ILE A 100 7.00 7.61 13.56
C ILE A 100 5.95 6.55 13.25
N LEU A 101 4.68 6.94 13.36
CA LEU A 101 3.55 6.11 12.95
C LEU A 101 3.38 6.20 11.44
N TYR A 102 3.43 5.05 10.78
CA TYR A 102 3.19 4.91 9.36
C TYR A 102 1.91 4.11 9.09
N VAL A 103 1.19 4.44 8.01
CA VAL A 103 0.07 3.65 7.49
C VAL A 103 0.24 3.42 5.99
N VAL A 104 0.27 2.15 5.57
CA VAL A 104 0.40 1.76 4.16
C VAL A 104 -0.97 1.65 3.51
N LEU A 105 -1.15 2.36 2.40
CA LEU A 105 -2.44 2.51 1.74
C LEU A 105 -2.30 2.12 0.27
N PRO A 106 -2.44 0.83 -0.07
CA PRO A 106 -2.56 0.39 -1.45
C PRO A 106 -3.92 0.80 -2.04
N CYS A 107 -3.90 1.28 -3.27
CA CYS A 107 -5.09 1.53 -4.09
C CYS A 107 -4.89 0.90 -5.47
N PHE A 108 -5.97 0.62 -6.19
CA PHE A 108 -5.93 0.22 -7.60
C PHE A 108 -5.22 -1.11 -7.89
N VAL A 109 -4.97 -1.94 -6.87
CA VAL A 109 -4.43 -3.29 -7.05
C VAL A 109 -5.56 -4.21 -7.51
N ASN A 110 -5.39 -4.83 -8.67
CA ASN A 110 -6.41 -5.68 -9.27
C ASN A 110 -6.28 -7.12 -8.78
N LEU A 111 -7.39 -7.86 -8.86
CA LEU A 111 -7.36 -9.32 -8.73
C LEU A 111 -6.63 -9.92 -9.94
N GLU A 112 -5.92 -11.03 -9.74
CA GLU A 112 -5.26 -11.74 -10.84
C GLU A 112 -6.22 -11.99 -12.02
N GLY A 113 -5.78 -11.61 -13.24
CA GLY A 113 -6.58 -11.72 -14.46
C GLY A 113 -7.68 -10.67 -14.62
N MET A 114 -7.82 -9.72 -13.70
CA MET A 114 -8.78 -8.61 -13.77
C MET A 114 -8.09 -7.26 -13.90
N ALA A 115 -8.86 -6.24 -14.28
CA ALA A 115 -8.39 -4.85 -14.40
C ALA A 115 -9.53 -3.86 -14.08
N GLY A 116 -9.17 -2.59 -13.88
CA GLY A 116 -10.12 -1.49 -13.72
C GLY A 116 -10.61 -1.25 -12.29
N TYR A 117 -9.98 -1.86 -11.28
CA TYR A 117 -10.24 -1.53 -9.89
C TYR A 117 -9.69 -0.14 -9.56
N MET A 118 -10.54 0.76 -9.07
CA MET A 118 -10.21 2.16 -8.81
C MET A 118 -10.38 2.54 -7.31
N GLY A 119 -10.36 1.54 -6.42
CA GLY A 119 -10.61 1.71 -5.00
C GLY A 119 -9.41 1.46 -4.09
N ALA A 120 -9.66 1.45 -2.78
CA ALA A 120 -8.69 1.15 -1.73
C ALA A 120 -8.60 -0.35 -1.46
N ASN A 121 -7.38 -0.90 -1.43
CA ASN A 121 -7.13 -2.31 -1.15
C ASN A 121 -6.90 -2.56 0.35
N TRP A 122 -7.59 -1.86 1.24
CA TRP A 122 -7.48 -2.01 2.70
C TRP A 122 -8.84 -1.80 3.35
N GLY A 123 -9.03 -2.37 4.55
CA GLY A 123 -10.29 -2.31 5.28
C GLY A 123 -10.10 -2.38 6.79
N PRO A 124 -11.20 -2.46 7.56
CA PRO A 124 -11.15 -2.38 9.03
C PRO A 124 -10.27 -3.43 9.72
N SER A 125 -10.03 -4.57 9.07
CA SER A 125 -9.20 -5.66 9.60
C SER A 125 -7.77 -5.65 9.08
N SER A 126 -7.40 -4.69 8.22
CA SER A 126 -6.05 -4.55 7.70
C SER A 126 -5.09 -4.11 8.80
N ARG A 127 -4.02 -4.88 9.03
CA ARG A 127 -2.89 -4.47 9.90
C ARG A 127 -1.86 -3.71 9.08
N ASN A 128 -2.25 -2.53 8.59
CA ASN A 128 -1.44 -1.72 7.68
C ASN A 128 -0.74 -0.53 8.36
N ALA A 129 -0.80 -0.46 9.69
CA ALA A 129 -0.12 0.55 10.49
C ALA A 129 1.05 -0.06 11.28
N PHE A 130 2.16 0.66 11.38
CA PHE A 130 3.32 0.26 12.17
C PHE A 130 4.10 1.49 12.68
N ILE A 131 4.91 1.29 13.73
CA ILE A 131 5.87 2.28 14.20
C ILE A 131 7.22 2.00 13.54
N GLY A 132 7.86 3.03 12.99
CA GLY A 132 9.19 2.92 12.39
C GLY A 132 10.22 2.37 13.39
N MET A 133 10.94 1.33 12.96
CA MET A 133 12.12 0.76 13.62
C MET A 133 13.39 1.50 13.24
#